data_AF-A0A2D6CVX0-F1
#
_entry.id   AF-A0A2D6CVX0-F1
#
_cell.length_a   1.000
_cell.length_b   1.000
_cell.length_c   1.000
_cell.angle_alpha   90.00
_cell.angle_beta   90.00
_cell.angle_gamma   90.00
#
_symmetry.space_group_name_H-M   'P 1'
#
loop_
_entity.id
_entity.type
_entity.pdbx_description
1 polymer ?
#
loop_
_entity_poly.entity_id
_entity_poly.type
_entity_poly.pdbx_seq_one_letter_code
_entity_poly.pdbx_strand_id
1 'polypeptide(L)'
;MTTRTCAAFMCVVAIAVFAEEIAIVDVADQWTVTAAVAPSLDDMGLPYDDLTADVEGGTLSLGGNVLFLISSMATNNANVHQGLDDNAQVIQDFVAGGGVVIETTQADQNEANVDWLPDGLVAVRSDPDSPDFLIEEPDHTLFNVPNVMTDAEFVGWGHQGWPTVWEVFAQLDGFDILATSADRPVIGEAEVGSGKYVMMCIAPDKYAQVGNDGNTMDMAMLFFENMVTTYLPQAVSPEGLATTTWGDLRLR
;
A
#
# COMPACT_ATOMS: atom_id res chain seq x y z
N MET A 1 3.50 49.87 -40.12
CA MET A 1 2.80 49.44 -38.89
C MET A 1 2.28 48.05 -39.15
N THR A 2 2.94 47.04 -38.60
CA THR A 2 2.51 45.64 -38.74
C THR A 2 2.74 44.98 -37.39
N THR A 3 1.70 44.97 -36.57
CA THR A 3 1.65 44.32 -35.27
C THR A 3 1.65 42.80 -35.50
N ARG A 4 2.67 42.10 -35.00
CA ARG A 4 2.67 40.63 -34.94
C ARG A 4 2.08 40.22 -33.60
N THR A 5 0.91 39.61 -33.64
CA THR A 5 0.26 38.97 -32.49
C THR A 5 0.91 37.59 -32.28
N CYS A 6 1.62 37.41 -31.17
CA CYS A 6 2.02 36.09 -30.70
C CYS A 6 0.81 35.43 -30.05
N ALA A 7 0.30 34.36 -30.66
CA ALA A 7 -0.63 33.45 -30.00
C ALA A 7 0.19 32.53 -29.08
N ALA A 8 0.05 32.70 -27.77
CA ALA A 8 0.53 31.73 -26.80
C ALA A 8 -0.43 30.54 -26.82
N PHE A 9 0.05 29.39 -27.31
CA PHE A 9 -0.64 28.13 -27.18
C PHE A 9 -0.44 27.65 -25.74
N MET A 10 -1.47 27.79 -24.91
CA MET A 10 -1.51 27.23 -23.57
C MET A 10 -1.90 25.75 -23.72
N CYS A 11 -0.91 24.85 -23.70
CA CYS A 11 -1.17 23.41 -23.58
C CYS A 11 -1.61 23.14 -22.15
N VAL A 12 -2.91 22.96 -21.94
CA VAL A 12 -3.45 22.38 -20.72
C VAL A 12 -3.24 20.87 -20.84
N VAL A 13 -2.29 20.33 -20.08
CA VAL A 13 -2.18 18.88 -19.88
C VAL A 13 -3.30 18.50 -18.93
N ALA A 14 -4.36 17.91 -19.46
CA ALA A 14 -5.38 17.27 -18.64
C ALA A 14 -4.80 15.93 -18.16
N ILE A 15 -4.39 15.88 -16.90
CA ILE A 15 -4.14 14.60 -16.23
C ILE A 15 -5.53 13.97 -16.06
N ALA A 16 -5.84 12.97 -16.88
CA ALA A 16 -7.01 12.14 -16.64
C ALA A 16 -6.65 11.21 -15.49
N VAL A 17 -6.91 11.65 -14.26
CA VAL A 17 -7.03 10.75 -13.11
C VAL A 17 -8.33 9.98 -13.36
N PHE A 18 -8.23 8.69 -13.65
CA PHE A 18 -9.41 7.85 -13.65
C PHE A 18 -9.91 7.75 -12.19
N ALA A 19 -11.22 7.87 -12.01
CA ALA A 19 -11.85 7.78 -10.69
C ALA A 19 -11.58 6.40 -10.07
N GLU A 20 -11.15 6.44 -8.80
CA GLU A 20 -10.97 5.37 -7.80
C GLU A 20 -10.11 4.17 -8.25
N GLU A 21 -8.79 4.38 -8.24
CA GLU A 21 -7.77 3.34 -8.46
C GLU A 21 -7.38 2.62 -7.14
N ILE A 22 -7.79 3.16 -5.99
CA ILE A 22 -7.44 2.68 -4.65
C ILE A 22 -8.71 2.27 -3.92
N ALA A 23 -8.79 1.01 -3.51
CA ALA A 23 -9.77 0.54 -2.53
C ALA A 23 -9.10 0.44 -1.16
N ILE A 24 -9.87 0.70 -0.09
CA ILE A 24 -9.41 0.54 1.29
C ILE A 24 -10.40 -0.26 2.12
N VAL A 25 -9.87 -0.93 3.15
CA VAL A 25 -10.62 -1.36 4.34
C VAL A 25 -9.94 -0.72 5.54
N ASP A 26 -10.62 0.24 6.17
CA ASP A 26 -10.07 1.10 7.22
C ASP A 26 -10.91 1.04 8.49
N VAL A 27 -10.42 0.28 9.47
CA VAL A 27 -11.10 0.12 10.75
C VAL A 27 -10.38 0.97 11.79
N ALA A 28 -11.10 1.95 12.35
CA ALA A 28 -10.60 2.67 13.51
C ALA A 28 -10.40 1.71 14.70
N ASP A 29 -9.17 1.56 15.16
CA ASP A 29 -8.89 0.74 16.33
C ASP A 29 -9.52 1.33 17.60
N GLN A 30 -9.80 0.48 18.58
CA GLN A 30 -10.49 0.85 19.81
C GLN A 30 -9.69 1.74 20.78
N TRP A 31 -8.37 1.82 20.63
CA TRP A 31 -7.48 2.56 21.54
C TRP A 31 -7.33 4.01 21.11
N THR A 32 -7.20 4.25 19.80
CA THR A 32 -6.98 5.59 19.25
C THR A 32 -8.21 6.17 18.56
N VAL A 33 -9.24 5.34 18.31
CA VAL A 33 -10.50 5.69 17.65
C VAL A 33 -10.32 6.42 16.31
N THR A 34 -9.20 6.19 15.65
CA THR A 34 -8.76 6.88 14.44
C THR A 34 -8.58 5.86 13.31
N ALA A 35 -9.31 6.05 12.22
CA ALA A 35 -9.06 5.40 10.93
C ALA A 35 -7.67 5.84 10.43
N ALA A 36 -6.91 4.95 9.83
CA ALA A 36 -5.46 5.14 9.64
C ALA A 36 -5.10 5.44 8.18
N VAL A 37 -5.75 4.76 7.24
CA VAL A 37 -5.41 4.83 5.80
C VAL A 37 -6.10 6.03 5.15
N ALA A 38 -7.40 6.20 5.36
CA ALA A 38 -8.21 7.26 4.75
C ALA A 38 -7.65 8.67 4.99
N PRO A 39 -7.32 9.08 6.24
CA PRO A 39 -6.75 10.41 6.47
C PRO A 39 -5.40 10.63 5.75
N SER A 40 -4.58 9.59 5.67
CA SER A 40 -3.28 9.64 4.98
C SER A 40 -3.48 9.83 3.47
N LEU A 41 -4.46 9.15 2.86
CA LEU A 41 -4.82 9.34 1.45
C LEU A 41 -5.46 10.70 1.17
N ASP A 42 -6.30 11.21 2.10
CA ASP A 42 -6.88 12.55 2.04
C ASP A 42 -5.78 13.63 2.04
N ASP A 43 -4.78 13.50 2.90
CA ASP A 43 -3.63 14.42 2.97
C ASP A 43 -2.80 14.39 1.67
N MET A 44 -2.72 13.24 1.00
CA MET A 44 -2.11 13.09 -0.32
C MET A 44 -3.00 13.59 -1.47
N GLY A 45 -4.27 13.89 -1.21
CA GLY A 45 -5.25 14.28 -2.22
C GLY A 45 -5.61 13.15 -3.20
N LEU A 46 -5.50 11.88 -2.76
CA LEU A 46 -5.80 10.71 -3.58
C LEU A 46 -7.23 10.22 -3.30
N PRO A 47 -8.09 10.07 -4.34
CA PRO A 47 -9.42 9.50 -4.17
C PRO A 47 -9.33 7.99 -3.91
N TYR A 48 -10.26 7.47 -3.12
CA TYR A 48 -10.33 6.05 -2.78
C TYR A 48 -11.77 5.57 -2.58
N ASP A 49 -11.99 4.28 -2.82
CA ASP A 49 -13.18 3.53 -2.46
C ASP A 49 -13.04 2.97 -1.05
N ASP A 50 -13.86 3.44 -0.10
CA ASP A 50 -13.94 2.83 1.23
C ASP A 50 -14.91 1.64 1.21
N LEU A 51 -14.35 0.43 1.20
CA LEU A 51 -15.09 -0.83 1.15
C LEU A 51 -15.34 -1.43 2.54
N THR A 52 -15.01 -0.72 3.63
CA THR A 52 -15.06 -1.26 5.00
C THR A 52 -16.45 -1.79 5.36
N ALA A 53 -17.51 -1.02 5.06
CA ALA A 53 -18.88 -1.42 5.37
C ALA A 53 -19.37 -2.60 4.52
N ASP A 54 -18.92 -2.67 3.26
CA ASP A 54 -19.28 -3.78 2.36
C ASP A 54 -18.61 -5.08 2.82
N VAL A 55 -17.32 -5.01 3.18
CA VAL A 55 -16.56 -6.16 3.72
C VAL A 55 -17.13 -6.61 5.06
N GLU A 56 -17.44 -5.68 5.97
CA GLU A 56 -18.15 -5.99 7.22
C GLU A 56 -19.51 -6.68 6.96
N GLY A 57 -20.19 -6.32 5.88
CA GLY A 57 -21.42 -6.95 5.40
C GLY A 57 -21.22 -8.29 4.68
N GLY A 58 -19.98 -8.75 4.51
CA GLY A 58 -19.60 -10.01 3.86
C GLY A 58 -19.46 -9.93 2.33
N THR A 59 -19.38 -8.74 1.75
CA THR A 59 -19.25 -8.56 0.30
C THR A 59 -18.01 -7.75 -0.07
N LEU A 60 -17.30 -8.18 -1.11
CA LEU A 60 -16.16 -7.45 -1.65
C LEU A 60 -16.25 -7.37 -3.18
N SER A 61 -16.03 -6.19 -3.74
CA SER A 61 -15.91 -5.97 -5.17
C SER A 61 -14.77 -4.99 -5.45
N LEU A 62 -13.69 -5.50 -6.02
CA LEU A 62 -12.50 -4.70 -6.37
C LEU A 62 -12.49 -4.23 -7.84
N GLY A 63 -13.61 -4.38 -8.56
CA GLY A 63 -13.70 -3.99 -9.96
C GLY A 63 -13.52 -2.49 -10.16
N GLY A 64 -12.54 -2.09 -10.99
CA GLY A 64 -12.21 -0.68 -11.25
C GLY A 64 -10.97 -0.20 -10.49
N ASN A 65 -10.67 -0.85 -9.36
CA ASN A 65 -9.48 -0.56 -8.55
C ASN A 65 -8.24 -1.28 -9.10
N VAL A 66 -7.05 -0.81 -8.69
CA VAL A 66 -5.75 -1.42 -9.01
C VAL A 66 -4.87 -1.62 -7.75
N LEU A 67 -5.15 -0.89 -6.67
CA LEU A 67 -4.53 -1.04 -5.37
C LEU A 67 -5.62 -1.29 -4.32
N PHE A 68 -5.43 -2.30 -3.45
CA PHE A 68 -6.29 -2.58 -2.32
C PHE A 68 -5.47 -2.54 -1.02
N LEU A 69 -5.78 -1.59 -0.14
CA LEU A 69 -5.10 -1.39 1.14
C LEU A 69 -5.95 -1.87 2.30
N ILE A 70 -5.43 -2.83 3.05
CA ILE A 70 -6.01 -3.30 4.31
C ILE A 70 -5.26 -2.58 5.44
N SER A 71 -5.98 -1.68 6.12
CA SER A 71 -5.45 -0.87 7.22
C SER A 71 -4.89 -1.70 8.35
N SER A 72 -3.99 -1.08 9.11
CA SER A 72 -3.51 -1.66 10.34
C SER A 72 -4.70 -1.83 11.27
N MET A 73 -4.75 -2.97 11.96
CA MET A 73 -5.85 -3.29 12.89
C MET A 73 -7.23 -3.51 12.24
N ALA A 74 -7.33 -3.67 10.91
CA ALA A 74 -8.57 -4.07 10.23
C ALA A 74 -9.24 -5.27 10.91
N THR A 75 -8.44 -6.26 11.32
CA THR A 75 -8.90 -7.50 11.94
C THR A 75 -9.33 -7.37 13.41
N ASN A 76 -9.23 -6.16 14.00
CA ASN A 76 -9.89 -5.87 15.28
C ASN A 76 -11.42 -5.94 15.17
N ASN A 77 -11.98 -5.66 13.99
CA ASN A 77 -13.38 -5.95 13.71
C ASN A 77 -13.49 -7.37 13.16
N ALA A 78 -14.04 -8.29 13.98
CA ALA A 78 -14.20 -9.69 13.63
C ALA A 78 -15.06 -9.91 12.37
N ASN A 79 -16.03 -9.04 12.09
CA ASN A 79 -16.84 -9.13 10.87
C ASN A 79 -16.04 -8.71 9.64
N VAL A 80 -15.17 -7.72 9.77
CA VAL A 80 -14.26 -7.30 8.68
C VAL A 80 -13.26 -8.40 8.39
N HIS A 81 -12.62 -8.98 9.42
CA HIS A 81 -11.74 -10.15 9.27
C HIS A 81 -12.46 -11.29 8.54
N GLN A 82 -13.60 -11.76 9.06
CA GLN A 82 -14.37 -12.83 8.42
C GLN A 82 -14.79 -12.46 6.99
N GLY A 83 -15.11 -11.18 6.74
CA GLY A 83 -15.46 -10.68 5.42
C GLY A 83 -14.30 -10.79 4.42
N LEU A 84 -13.05 -10.53 4.85
CA LEU A 84 -11.86 -10.74 4.02
C LEU A 84 -11.66 -12.22 3.70
N ASP A 85 -11.76 -13.10 4.71
CA ASP A 85 -11.63 -14.55 4.54
C ASP A 85 -12.70 -15.13 3.60
N ASP A 86 -13.96 -14.76 3.80
CA ASP A 86 -15.09 -15.22 2.99
C ASP A 86 -14.98 -14.76 1.53
N ASN A 87 -14.23 -13.67 1.29
CA ASN A 87 -13.98 -13.11 -0.04
C ASN A 87 -12.57 -13.42 -0.57
N ALA A 88 -11.87 -14.43 -0.03
CA ALA A 88 -10.52 -14.81 -0.46
C ALA A 88 -10.38 -14.95 -1.99
N GLN A 89 -11.34 -15.60 -2.67
CA GLN A 89 -11.29 -15.76 -4.12
C GLN A 89 -11.35 -14.41 -4.86
N VAL A 90 -12.08 -13.42 -4.36
CA VAL A 90 -12.15 -12.07 -4.97
C VAL A 90 -10.80 -11.38 -4.88
N ILE A 91 -10.14 -11.48 -3.72
CA ILE A 91 -8.80 -10.92 -3.49
C ILE A 91 -7.78 -11.61 -4.41
N GLN A 92 -7.85 -12.94 -4.51
CA GLN A 92 -6.98 -13.74 -5.37
C GLN A 92 -7.17 -13.44 -6.86
N ASP A 93 -8.41 -13.35 -7.33
CA ASP A 93 -8.71 -13.01 -8.72
C ASP A 93 -8.27 -11.58 -9.06
N PHE A 94 -8.41 -10.66 -8.11
CA PHE A 94 -7.92 -9.28 -8.26
C PHE A 94 -6.40 -9.24 -8.46
N VAL A 95 -5.63 -9.92 -7.59
CA VAL A 95 -4.16 -9.97 -7.73
C VAL A 95 -3.76 -10.70 -9.00
N ALA A 96 -4.34 -11.86 -9.29
CA ALA A 96 -4.06 -12.60 -10.52
C ALA A 96 -4.33 -11.75 -11.79
N GLY A 97 -5.30 -10.83 -11.72
CA GLY A 97 -5.66 -9.87 -12.77
C GLY A 97 -4.76 -8.63 -12.87
N GLY A 98 -3.76 -8.47 -11.99
CA GLY A 98 -2.84 -7.32 -12.00
C GLY A 98 -3.01 -6.32 -10.87
N GLY A 99 -3.96 -6.56 -9.94
CA GLY A 99 -4.11 -5.75 -8.75
C GLY A 99 -2.98 -5.96 -7.74
N VAL A 100 -2.79 -4.98 -6.86
CA VAL A 100 -1.88 -5.10 -5.72
C VAL A 100 -2.67 -5.05 -4.42
N VAL A 101 -2.43 -6.01 -3.53
CA VAL A 101 -3.01 -6.03 -2.18
C VAL A 101 -1.90 -5.78 -1.18
N ILE A 102 -2.10 -4.80 -0.32
CA ILE A 102 -1.20 -4.51 0.80
C ILE A 102 -1.97 -4.71 2.09
N GLU A 103 -1.44 -5.56 2.96
CA GLU A 103 -1.88 -5.64 4.34
C GLU A 103 -0.77 -5.10 5.26
N THR A 104 -1.07 -3.97 5.89
CA THR A 104 -0.23 -3.43 6.97
C THR A 104 -0.45 -4.21 8.26
N THR A 105 0.32 -3.94 9.31
CA THR A 105 0.35 -4.84 10.48
C THR A 105 -1.02 -5.17 11.06
N GLN A 106 -1.20 -6.44 11.41
CA GLN A 106 -2.32 -6.92 12.22
C GLN A 106 -1.77 -7.45 13.54
N ALA A 107 -2.61 -7.48 14.57
CA ALA A 107 -2.24 -8.06 15.84
C ALA A 107 -2.41 -9.59 15.79
N ASP A 108 -1.46 -10.38 16.31
CA ASP A 108 -1.50 -11.85 16.15
C ASP A 108 -2.74 -12.49 16.83
N GLN A 109 -3.24 -11.88 17.90
CA GLN A 109 -4.46 -12.35 18.56
C GLN A 109 -5.72 -12.15 17.70
N ASN A 110 -5.64 -11.27 16.70
CA ASN A 110 -6.73 -10.95 15.79
C ASN A 110 -6.58 -11.70 14.46
N GLU A 111 -5.36 -11.86 13.96
CA GLU A 111 -5.05 -12.60 12.74
C GLU A 111 -3.62 -13.18 12.83
N ALA A 112 -3.51 -14.38 13.40
CA ALA A 112 -2.24 -15.08 13.46
C ALA A 112 -1.81 -15.60 12.08
N ASN A 113 -2.77 -15.91 11.19
CA ASN A 113 -2.52 -16.40 9.84
C ASN A 113 -3.41 -15.63 8.87
N VAL A 114 -2.84 -15.22 7.74
CA VAL A 114 -3.58 -14.58 6.66
C VAL A 114 -4.22 -15.67 5.78
N ASP A 115 -5.47 -16.01 6.07
CA ASP A 115 -6.13 -17.21 5.52
C ASP A 115 -6.67 -17.04 4.08
N TRP A 116 -6.70 -15.81 3.57
CA TRP A 116 -7.16 -15.49 2.21
C TRP A 116 -6.06 -15.50 1.14
N LEU A 117 -4.80 -15.75 1.51
CA LEU A 117 -3.69 -15.89 0.56
C LEU A 117 -3.88 -17.13 -0.36
N PRO A 118 -3.38 -17.09 -1.61
CA PRO A 118 -3.44 -18.23 -2.51
C PRO A 118 -2.44 -19.32 -2.10
N ASP A 119 -2.66 -20.54 -2.60
CA ASP A 119 -1.72 -21.66 -2.42
C ASP A 119 -0.29 -21.28 -2.79
N GLY A 120 0.65 -21.59 -1.89
CA GLY A 120 2.08 -21.32 -2.06
C GLY A 120 2.57 -20.03 -1.40
N LEU A 121 1.67 -19.16 -0.94
CA LEU A 121 1.98 -18.05 -0.07
C LEU A 121 1.52 -18.36 1.36
N VAL A 122 2.35 -18.01 2.35
CA VAL A 122 2.01 -18.16 3.76
C VAL A 122 2.50 -16.92 4.51
N ALA A 123 1.64 -16.31 5.32
CA ALA A 123 2.01 -15.26 6.25
C ALA A 123 1.45 -15.62 7.64
N VAL A 124 2.35 -15.87 8.60
CA VAL A 124 2.02 -16.20 9.99
C VAL A 124 2.70 -15.20 10.91
N ARG A 125 1.91 -14.45 11.67
CA ARG A 125 2.35 -13.45 12.64
C ARG A 125 2.68 -14.11 13.98
N SER A 126 3.43 -13.38 14.82
CA SER A 126 3.73 -13.82 16.17
C SER A 126 3.99 -12.64 17.10
N ASP A 127 3.59 -12.80 18.36
CA ASP A 127 3.70 -11.84 19.50
C ASP A 127 4.91 -10.89 19.56
N PRO A 128 6.15 -11.26 19.16
CA PRO A 128 7.28 -10.36 19.34
C PRO A 128 7.18 -9.03 18.57
N ASP A 129 7.06 -7.95 19.32
CA ASP A 129 7.29 -6.57 18.88
C ASP A 129 8.77 -6.19 18.93
N SER A 130 9.20 -5.26 18.08
CA SER A 130 10.59 -4.82 18.01
C SER A 130 10.78 -3.35 17.60
N PRO A 131 11.71 -2.62 18.25
CA PRO A 131 12.11 -1.28 17.80
C PRO A 131 13.13 -1.31 16.66
N ASP A 132 13.70 -2.48 16.35
CA ASP A 132 14.70 -2.63 15.32
C ASP A 132 14.03 -2.73 13.94
N PHE A 133 14.66 -2.19 12.91
CA PHE A 133 14.21 -2.30 11.53
C PHE A 133 15.44 -2.28 10.62
N LEU A 134 15.55 -3.26 9.73
CA LEU A 134 16.65 -3.39 8.79
C LEU A 134 16.08 -3.56 7.39
N ILE A 135 16.47 -2.68 6.48
CA ILE A 135 16.15 -2.79 5.06
C ILE A 135 17.12 -3.79 4.42
N GLU A 136 16.58 -4.87 3.85
CA GLU A 136 17.38 -5.91 3.16
C GLU A 136 17.61 -5.56 1.69
N GLU A 137 16.62 -4.90 1.06
CA GLU A 137 16.65 -4.50 -0.35
C GLU A 137 16.65 -2.96 -0.47
N PRO A 138 17.77 -2.29 -0.14
CA PRO A 138 17.84 -0.84 -0.02
C PRO A 138 17.73 -0.09 -1.35
N ASP A 139 17.69 -0.78 -2.49
CA ASP A 139 17.41 -0.18 -3.81
C ASP A 139 15.94 -0.37 -4.23
N HIS A 140 15.13 -1.08 -3.44
CA HIS A 140 13.71 -1.30 -3.73
C HIS A 140 12.95 0.03 -3.73
N THR A 141 11.98 0.20 -4.63
CA THR A 141 11.25 1.47 -4.78
C THR A 141 10.48 1.85 -3.52
N LEU A 142 10.02 0.85 -2.74
CA LEU A 142 9.39 1.05 -1.43
C LEU A 142 10.24 1.90 -0.47
N PHE A 143 11.57 1.86 -0.59
CA PHE A 143 12.48 2.62 0.28
C PHE A 143 13.15 3.80 -0.43
N ASN A 144 12.93 3.99 -1.73
CA ASN A 144 13.66 5.02 -2.50
C ASN A 144 12.78 5.99 -3.28
N VAL A 145 11.47 5.71 -3.42
CA VAL A 145 10.58 6.49 -4.27
C VAL A 145 9.22 6.69 -3.59
N PRO A 146 8.74 7.95 -3.49
CA PRO A 146 9.41 9.19 -3.88
C PRO A 146 10.49 9.65 -2.88
N ASN A 147 10.50 9.08 -1.67
CA ASN A 147 11.39 9.47 -0.59
C ASN A 147 12.49 8.42 -0.41
N VAL A 148 13.75 8.86 -0.29
CA VAL A 148 14.87 7.98 0.06
C VAL A 148 14.88 7.77 1.56
N MET A 149 14.70 6.52 1.98
CA MET A 149 14.64 6.09 3.36
C MET A 149 15.71 5.03 3.63
N THR A 150 16.35 5.13 4.77
CA THR A 150 17.30 4.16 5.31
C THR A 150 16.77 3.63 6.64
N ASP A 151 17.45 2.65 7.24
CA ASP A 151 17.09 2.13 8.57
C ASP A 151 16.87 3.25 9.62
N ALA A 152 17.64 4.34 9.51
CA ALA A 152 17.59 5.47 10.44
C ALA A 152 16.21 6.14 10.51
N GLU A 153 15.49 6.21 9.38
CA GLU A 153 14.17 6.84 9.31
C GLU A 153 13.10 6.02 10.04
N PHE A 154 13.33 4.74 10.33
CA PHE A 154 12.43 3.85 11.07
C PHE A 154 12.75 3.77 12.58
N VAL A 155 13.88 4.34 13.00
CA VAL A 155 14.31 4.28 14.41
C VAL A 155 13.42 5.16 15.28
N GLY A 156 12.92 4.56 16.36
CA GLY A 156 12.19 5.29 17.41
C GLY A 156 10.73 5.58 17.07
N TRP A 157 10.19 5.00 16.00
CA TRP A 157 8.75 5.02 15.77
C TRP A 157 8.05 4.33 16.94
N GLY A 158 6.86 4.82 17.25
CA GLY A 158 6.01 4.16 18.22
C GLY A 158 4.75 4.91 18.57
N HIS A 159 3.88 4.22 19.30
CA HIS A 159 2.67 4.78 19.91
C HIS A 159 2.37 4.03 21.22
N GLN A 160 2.26 4.74 22.34
CA GLN A 160 1.82 4.17 23.63
C GLN A 160 2.52 2.87 24.08
N GLY A 161 3.79 2.69 23.71
CA GLY A 161 4.58 1.50 24.06
C GLY A 161 4.72 0.48 22.94
N TRP A 162 3.95 0.59 21.86
CA TRP A 162 4.15 -0.18 20.64
C TRP A 162 5.34 0.39 19.84
N PRO A 163 6.39 -0.40 19.55
CA PRO A 163 7.59 0.04 18.84
C PRO A 163 7.41 -0.04 17.32
N THR A 164 8.39 0.40 16.52
CA THR A 164 8.33 0.42 15.04
C THR A 164 7.69 -0.80 14.39
N VAL A 165 8.07 -2.02 14.80
CA VAL A 165 7.58 -3.29 14.24
C VAL A 165 6.68 -3.99 15.24
N TRP A 166 5.51 -4.41 14.79
CA TRP A 166 4.54 -5.19 15.57
C TRP A 166 4.47 -6.60 15.04
N GLU A 167 4.44 -7.58 15.94
CA GLU A 167 3.94 -8.90 15.59
C GLU A 167 4.67 -9.53 14.40
N VAL A 168 6.01 -9.58 14.48
CA VAL A 168 6.90 -10.08 13.40
C VAL A 168 6.40 -11.40 12.80
N PHE A 169 6.68 -11.61 11.51
CA PHE A 169 6.31 -12.88 10.87
C PHE A 169 7.16 -14.02 11.44
N ALA A 170 6.49 -15.01 12.02
CA ALA A 170 7.09 -16.30 12.33
C ALA A 170 7.37 -17.12 11.06
N GLN A 171 6.56 -16.89 10.02
CA GLN A 171 6.69 -17.51 8.71
C GLN A 171 6.17 -16.55 7.63
N LEU A 172 6.93 -16.37 6.56
CA LEU A 172 6.55 -15.57 5.40
C LEU A 172 7.01 -16.28 4.10
N ASP A 173 6.36 -17.40 3.77
CA ASP A 173 6.79 -18.26 2.67
C ASP A 173 6.25 -17.76 1.32
N GLY A 174 7.10 -17.83 0.30
CA GLY A 174 6.74 -17.44 -1.07
C GLY A 174 6.87 -15.94 -1.37
N PHE A 175 7.38 -15.16 -0.41
CA PHE A 175 7.65 -13.73 -0.57
C PHE A 175 9.15 -13.46 -0.71
N ASP A 176 9.49 -12.45 -1.51
CA ASP A 176 10.77 -11.78 -1.48
C ASP A 176 10.79 -10.84 -0.25
N ILE A 177 11.80 -11.00 0.60
CA ILE A 177 11.91 -10.27 1.87
C ILE A 177 12.56 -8.92 1.61
N LEU A 178 11.86 -7.84 1.95
CA LEU A 178 12.32 -6.46 1.73
C LEU A 178 12.92 -5.84 2.99
N ALA A 179 12.45 -6.27 4.17
CA ALA A 179 12.96 -5.80 5.46
C ALA A 179 12.83 -6.88 6.54
N THR A 180 13.72 -6.82 7.52
CA THR A 180 13.74 -7.69 8.71
C THR A 180 13.77 -6.90 10.02
N SER A 181 13.40 -7.57 11.11
CA SER A 181 13.58 -7.11 12.48
C SER A 181 13.84 -8.30 13.39
N ALA A 182 14.83 -8.17 14.28
CA ALA A 182 15.25 -9.26 15.18
C ALA A 182 15.43 -10.62 14.45
N ASP A 183 16.11 -10.57 13.29
CA ASP A 183 16.36 -11.71 12.39
C ASP A 183 15.09 -12.40 11.82
N ARG A 184 13.97 -11.68 11.75
CA ARG A 184 12.69 -12.17 11.21
C ARG A 184 12.15 -11.24 10.13
N PRO A 185 11.43 -11.76 9.12
CA PRO A 185 10.83 -10.92 8.10
C PRO A 185 9.75 -10.02 8.67
N VAL A 186 9.69 -8.79 8.19
CA VAL A 186 8.69 -7.79 8.59
C VAL A 186 8.04 -7.08 7.41
N ILE A 187 8.67 -7.10 6.23
CA ILE A 187 8.05 -6.71 4.98
C ILE A 187 8.45 -7.72 3.92
N GLY A 188 7.46 -8.25 3.21
CA GLY A 188 7.71 -9.05 2.01
C GLY A 188 6.70 -8.77 0.93
N GLU A 189 7.11 -9.02 -0.31
CA GLU A 189 6.23 -8.95 -1.48
C GLU A 189 6.29 -10.24 -2.30
N ALA A 190 5.19 -10.60 -2.95
CA ALA A 190 5.11 -11.79 -3.79
C ALA A 190 4.37 -11.47 -5.09
N GLU A 191 4.95 -11.83 -6.22
CA GLU A 191 4.29 -11.74 -7.52
C GLU A 191 3.36 -12.93 -7.76
N VAL A 192 2.10 -12.66 -8.08
CA VAL A 192 1.12 -13.68 -8.45
C VAL A 192 0.36 -13.23 -9.69
N GLY A 193 0.47 -14.00 -10.77
CA GLY A 193 -0.08 -13.59 -12.07
C GLY A 193 0.61 -12.33 -12.57
N SER A 194 -0.16 -11.24 -12.75
CA SER A 194 0.37 -9.91 -13.08
C SER A 194 0.35 -8.92 -11.92
N GLY A 195 -0.09 -9.34 -10.72
CA GLY A 195 -0.23 -8.49 -9.54
C GLY A 195 0.72 -8.89 -8.41
N LYS A 196 0.53 -8.27 -7.24
CA LYS A 196 1.35 -8.50 -6.05
C LYS A 196 0.55 -8.61 -4.76
N TYR A 197 1.08 -9.38 -3.82
CA TYR A 197 0.76 -9.29 -2.40
C TYR A 197 1.92 -8.62 -1.67
N VAL A 198 1.60 -7.74 -0.72
CA VAL A 198 2.58 -7.07 0.15
C VAL A 198 2.13 -7.21 1.59
N MET A 199 2.93 -7.88 2.40
CA MET A 199 2.61 -8.18 3.80
C MET A 199 3.58 -7.43 4.70
N MET A 200 3.06 -6.69 5.69
CA MET A 200 3.88 -5.88 6.57
C MET A 200 3.57 -6.15 8.06
N CYS A 201 4.60 -6.01 8.90
CA CYS A 201 4.57 -5.98 10.36
C CYS A 201 4.85 -4.56 10.89
N ILE A 202 4.48 -3.54 10.11
CA ILE A 202 4.58 -2.12 10.47
C ILE A 202 3.28 -1.41 10.10
N ALA A 203 2.96 -0.34 10.84
CA ALA A 203 1.72 0.42 10.73
C ALA A 203 1.96 1.88 10.32
N PRO A 204 2.48 2.17 9.10
CA PRO A 204 2.76 3.55 8.70
C PRO A 204 1.50 4.41 8.60
N ASP A 205 0.40 3.80 8.12
CA ASP A 205 -0.95 4.36 8.16
C ASP A 205 -1.32 4.81 9.58
N LYS A 206 -0.97 4.02 10.59
CA LYS A 206 -1.26 4.37 11.98
C LYS A 206 -0.38 5.47 12.51
N TYR A 207 0.93 5.29 12.35
CA TYR A 207 1.91 6.17 12.94
C TYR A 207 1.90 7.57 12.34
N ALA A 208 1.50 7.71 11.07
CA ALA A 208 1.26 9.00 10.44
C ALA A 208 0.20 9.82 11.20
N GLN A 209 -0.79 9.17 11.80
CA GLN A 209 -1.93 9.82 12.46
C GLN A 209 -1.72 10.04 13.96
N VAL A 210 -1.11 9.06 14.64
CA VAL A 210 -1.06 9.03 16.10
C VAL A 210 0.33 8.77 16.68
N GLY A 211 1.40 8.84 15.89
CA GLY A 211 2.78 8.65 16.38
C GLY A 211 3.09 9.43 17.67
N ASN A 212 3.97 8.89 18.51
CA ASN A 212 4.32 9.48 19.81
C ASN A 212 4.82 10.93 19.72
N ASP A 213 5.39 11.31 18.57
CA ASP A 213 5.89 12.64 18.28
C ASP A 213 5.77 12.98 16.78
N GLY A 214 6.04 14.24 16.44
CA GLY A 214 5.98 14.70 15.05
C GLY A 214 6.99 14.01 14.14
N ASN A 215 8.14 13.58 14.65
CA ASN A 215 9.11 12.85 13.83
C ASN A 215 8.55 11.49 13.39
N THR A 216 7.93 10.75 14.31
CA THR A 216 7.25 9.49 14.01
C THR A 216 6.16 9.70 12.97
N MET A 217 5.32 10.73 13.15
CA MET A 217 4.23 11.04 12.21
C MET A 217 4.77 11.40 10.82
N ASP A 218 5.78 12.26 10.75
CA ASP A 218 6.37 12.70 9.49
C ASP A 218 7.03 11.53 8.75
N MET A 219 7.87 10.72 9.42
CA MET A 219 8.56 9.59 8.78
C MET A 219 7.59 8.48 8.37
N ALA A 220 6.56 8.21 9.18
CA ALA A 220 5.53 7.25 8.83
C ALA A 220 4.71 7.70 7.61
N MET A 221 4.41 9.00 7.51
CA MET A 221 3.74 9.56 6.34
C MET A 221 4.61 9.44 5.09
N LEU A 222 5.92 9.75 5.18
CA LEU A 222 6.84 9.58 4.04
C LEU A 222 6.93 8.11 3.57
N PHE A 223 6.91 7.15 4.50
CA PHE A 223 6.89 5.74 4.15
C PHE A 223 5.54 5.31 3.55
N PHE A 224 4.42 5.83 4.08
CA PHE A 224 3.10 5.61 3.52
C PHE A 224 3.01 6.14 2.07
N GLU A 225 3.59 7.32 1.80
CA GLU A 225 3.70 7.87 0.43
C GLU A 225 4.53 6.95 -0.48
N ASN A 226 5.66 6.43 -0.01
CA ASN A 226 6.46 5.46 -0.77
C ASN A 226 5.67 4.19 -1.08
N MET A 227 4.96 3.66 -0.08
CA MET A 227 4.13 2.47 -0.21
C MET A 227 3.07 2.68 -1.29
N VAL A 228 2.27 3.73 -1.19
CA VAL A 228 1.23 4.03 -2.20
C VAL A 228 1.85 4.29 -3.57
N THR A 229 2.92 5.09 -3.66
CA THR A 229 3.55 5.43 -4.96
C THR A 229 4.18 4.23 -5.65
N THR A 230 4.78 3.32 -4.88
CA THR A 230 5.43 2.11 -5.38
C THR A 230 4.43 1.16 -6.02
N TYR A 231 3.28 0.98 -5.37
CA TYR A 231 2.31 -0.05 -5.73
C TYR A 231 1.10 0.46 -6.50
N LEU A 232 0.85 1.78 -6.51
CA LEU A 232 -0.10 2.39 -7.41
C LEU A 232 0.54 2.48 -8.81
N PRO A 233 -0.02 1.80 -9.83
CA PRO A 233 0.51 1.85 -11.18
C PRO A 233 0.58 3.31 -11.66
N GLN A 234 1.78 3.81 -11.91
CA GLN A 234 1.94 5.14 -12.48
C GLN A 234 1.31 5.13 -13.88
N ALA A 235 0.28 5.95 -14.10
CA ALA A 235 -0.30 6.12 -15.43
C ALA A 235 0.83 6.45 -16.41
N VAL A 236 1.13 5.50 -17.31
CA VAL A 236 2.11 5.73 -18.36
C VAL A 236 1.56 6.85 -19.22
N SER A 237 2.17 8.04 -19.15
CA SER A 237 1.84 9.13 -20.06
C SER A 237 1.86 8.58 -21.49
N PRO A 238 0.80 8.77 -22.29
CA PRO A 238 0.76 8.33 -23.68
C PRO A 238 1.87 8.92 -24.57
N GLU A 239 2.64 9.89 -24.06
CA GLU A 239 3.79 10.47 -24.76
C GLU A 239 4.88 9.45 -25.13
N GLY A 240 4.89 8.26 -24.52
CA GLY A 240 5.79 7.17 -24.89
C GLY A 240 5.37 6.34 -26.11
N LEU A 241 4.11 6.43 -26.58
CA LEU A 241 3.56 5.52 -27.62
C LEU A 241 3.14 6.23 -28.92
N ALA A 242 3.36 7.53 -29.06
CA ALA A 242 2.87 8.31 -30.20
C ALA A 242 3.94 9.14 -30.92
N THR A 243 5.06 8.53 -31.37
CA THR A 243 5.86 9.09 -32.48
C THR A 243 6.39 8.03 -33.45
N THR A 244 5.62 6.98 -33.74
CA THR A 244 5.80 6.31 -35.05
C THR A 244 4.91 7.04 -36.05
N THR A 245 5.48 8.06 -36.70
CA THR A 245 4.84 8.81 -37.77
C THR A 245 4.51 7.83 -38.90
N TRP A 246 3.24 7.48 -39.07
CA TRP A 246 2.71 6.71 -40.21
C TRP A 246 2.92 7.39 -41.59
N GLY A 247 3.58 8.55 -41.62
CA GLY A 247 3.90 9.32 -42.81
C GLY A 247 5.04 8.75 -43.68
N ASP A 248 5.86 7.83 -43.17
CA ASP A 248 7.03 7.30 -43.91
C ASP A 248 6.77 5.95 -44.61
N LEU A 249 5.55 5.41 -44.58
CA LEU A 249 5.19 4.14 -45.24
C LEU A 249 4.48 4.30 -46.60
N ARG A 250 4.55 5.48 -47.23
CA ARG A 250 4.25 5.63 -48.66
C ARG A 250 5.24 6.58 -49.31
N LEU A 251 6.39 6.03 -49.71
CA LEU A 251 7.08 6.27 -50.99
C LEU A 251 8.46 5.60 -50.95
N ARG A 252 8.50 4.30 -51.21
CA ARG A 252 9.52 3.63 -52.04
C ARG A 252 8.89 2.46 -52.76
#